data_AF-A0A8T5MX06-F1
#
_entry.id   AF-A0A8T5MX06-F1
#
_cell.length_a   1.000
_cell.length_b   1.000
_cell.length_c   1.000
_cell.angle_alpha   90.00
_cell.angle_beta   90.00
_cell.angle_gamma   90.00
#
_symmetry.space_group_name_H-M   'P 1'
#
loop_
_entity.id
_entity.type
_entity.pdbx_description
1 polymer ?
#
loop_
_entity_poly.entity_id
_entity_poly.type
_entity_poly.pdbx_seq_one_letter_code
_entity_poly.pdbx_strand_id
1 'polypeptide(L)'
;MKKVLVLGAGLVAKPLVRYLLDSDYNVKVASRTVSKAETLIGNHPNGRAEKLDVDDKSRLKDLIENSDIVISLLPYIHHVTVADICIEKKKDMVTTSYVSDKMQGLNEKAVNAGIIILNEIGLDPGIDHMSAMKIIDSVKNNGGKITSFCSYCGGLPSPEANTNPFGYKFSWSPKGVVLAAKNNAKYLKDGKEVFVPSENLFDDCSIINIPSLGDFETYPNRDSTPYIEK
;
A
#
# COMPACT_ATOMS: atom_id res chain seq x y z
N MET A 1 -10.97 -2.77 -25.21
CA MET A 1 -10.95 -2.58 -23.74
C MET A 1 -9.62 -3.04 -23.20
N LYS A 2 -9.02 -2.27 -22.29
CA LYS A 2 -7.74 -2.62 -21.64
C LYS A 2 -7.90 -3.80 -20.68
N LYS A 3 -6.86 -4.63 -20.57
CA LYS A 3 -6.79 -5.83 -19.74
C LYS A 3 -5.99 -5.53 -18.48
N VAL A 4 -6.62 -5.60 -17.31
CA VAL A 4 -5.98 -5.40 -16.01
C VAL A 4 -5.81 -6.77 -15.33
N LEU A 5 -4.59 -7.09 -14.92
CA LEU A 5 -4.31 -8.23 -14.06
C LEU A 5 -4.22 -7.76 -12.61
N VAL A 6 -5.09 -8.25 -11.74
CA VAL A 6 -5.04 -8.02 -10.29
C VAL A 6 -4.48 -9.27 -9.62
N LEU A 7 -3.28 -9.15 -9.04
CA LEU A 7 -2.64 -10.21 -8.26
C LEU A 7 -3.06 -10.09 -6.79
N GLY A 8 -3.83 -11.05 -6.31
CA GLY A 8 -4.32 -11.08 -4.94
C GLY A 8 -5.83 -10.82 -4.82
N ALA A 9 -6.50 -11.66 -4.03
CA ALA A 9 -7.93 -11.58 -3.73
C ALA A 9 -8.15 -11.40 -2.22
N GLY A 10 -7.35 -10.51 -1.60
CA GLY A 10 -7.38 -10.20 -0.17
C GLY A 10 -8.45 -9.18 0.20
N LEU A 11 -8.43 -8.75 1.47
CA LEU A 11 -9.43 -7.84 2.07
C LEU A 11 -9.56 -6.51 1.30
N VAL A 12 -8.46 -5.99 0.76
CA VAL A 12 -8.41 -4.68 0.07
C VAL A 12 -8.77 -4.76 -1.42
N ALA A 13 -8.90 -5.96 -1.99
CA ALA A 13 -9.05 -6.12 -3.44
C ALA A 13 -10.46 -5.79 -3.96
N LYS A 14 -11.50 -6.00 -3.13
CA LYS A 14 -12.90 -5.87 -3.57
C LYS A 14 -13.25 -4.49 -4.14
N PRO A 15 -12.95 -3.36 -3.47
CA PRO A 15 -13.33 -2.05 -3.98
C PRO A 15 -12.67 -1.75 -5.33
N LEU A 16 -11.38 -2.08 -5.47
CA LEU A 16 -10.65 -1.91 -6.72
C LEU A 16 -11.21 -2.77 -7.86
N VAL A 17 -11.39 -4.07 -7.61
CA VAL A 17 -11.91 -4.99 -8.64
C VAL A 17 -13.28 -4.54 -9.13
N ARG A 18 -14.16 -4.09 -8.22
CA ARG A 18 -15.48 -3.57 -8.58
C ARG A 18 -15.39 -2.29 -9.39
N TYR A 19 -14.62 -1.32 -8.91
CA TYR A 19 -14.39 -0.06 -9.63
C TYR A 19 -13.91 -0.29 -11.08
N LEU A 20 -12.94 -1.19 -11.28
CA LEU A 20 -12.41 -1.50 -12.60
C LEU A 20 -13.43 -2.20 -13.50
N LEU A 21 -14.19 -3.16 -12.96
CA LEU A 21 -15.24 -3.84 -13.71
C LEU A 21 -16.36 -2.88 -14.13
N ASP A 22 -16.78 -2.01 -13.21
CA ASP A 22 -17.82 -1.00 -13.43
C ASP A 22 -17.35 0.13 -14.37
N SER A 23 -16.04 0.26 -14.57
CA SER A 23 -15.39 1.19 -15.51
C SER A 23 -15.04 0.53 -16.86
N ASP A 24 -15.67 -0.59 -17.21
CA ASP A 24 -15.51 -1.30 -18.49
C ASP A 24 -14.07 -1.78 -18.80
N TYR A 25 -13.30 -2.15 -17.76
CA TYR A 25 -12.04 -2.87 -17.94
C TYR A 25 -12.24 -4.39 -17.96
N ASN A 26 -11.41 -5.10 -18.73
CA ASN A 26 -11.31 -6.56 -18.63
C ASN A 26 -10.40 -6.91 -17.45
N VAL A 27 -10.96 -7.44 -16.37
CA VAL A 27 -10.22 -7.70 -15.13
C VAL A 27 -10.01 -9.19 -14.93
N LYS A 28 -8.74 -9.60 -14.88
CA LYS A 28 -8.33 -10.93 -14.40
C LYS A 28 -7.89 -10.82 -12.95
N VAL A 29 -8.55 -11.52 -12.05
CA VAL A 29 -8.15 -11.60 -10.63
C VAL A 29 -7.47 -12.94 -10.40
N ALA A 30 -6.19 -12.92 -10.06
CA ALA A 30 -5.39 -14.12 -9.84
C ALA A 30 -5.12 -14.35 -8.35
N SER A 31 -5.41 -15.55 -7.86
CA SER A 31 -5.16 -15.92 -6.46
C SER A 31 -4.89 -17.42 -6.31
N ARG A 32 -4.13 -17.79 -5.27
CA ARG A 32 -3.91 -19.19 -4.91
C ARG A 32 -5.21 -19.90 -4.56
N THR A 33 -6.13 -19.19 -3.91
CA THR A 33 -7.49 -19.66 -3.62
C THR A 33 -8.45 -19.03 -4.61
N VAL A 34 -8.68 -19.71 -5.75
CA VAL A 34 -9.46 -19.17 -6.88
C VAL A 34 -10.88 -18.73 -6.48
N SER A 35 -11.52 -19.41 -5.53
CA SER A 35 -12.87 -19.06 -5.05
C SER A 35 -12.97 -17.65 -4.44
N LYS A 36 -11.86 -17.12 -3.89
CA LYS A 36 -11.82 -15.72 -3.45
C LYS A 36 -11.89 -14.77 -4.65
N ALA A 37 -11.14 -15.07 -5.72
CA ALA A 37 -11.18 -14.28 -6.94
C ALA A 37 -12.56 -14.34 -7.61
N GLU A 38 -13.16 -15.54 -7.69
CA GLU A 38 -14.54 -15.75 -8.18
C GLU A 38 -15.56 -14.92 -7.39
N THR A 39 -15.45 -14.92 -6.06
CA THR A 39 -16.32 -14.10 -5.19
C THR A 39 -16.16 -12.60 -5.48
N LEU A 40 -14.94 -12.13 -5.71
CA LEU A 40 -14.67 -10.71 -6.00
C LEU A 40 -15.30 -10.26 -7.32
N ILE A 41 -15.19 -11.06 -8.38
CA ILE A 41 -15.74 -10.74 -9.71
C ILE A 41 -17.25 -11.01 -9.80
N GLY A 42 -17.77 -11.99 -9.06
CA GLY A 42 -19.14 -12.49 -9.23
C GLY A 42 -19.42 -12.90 -10.68
N ASN A 43 -20.60 -12.56 -11.20
CA ASN A 43 -21.00 -12.88 -12.57
C ASN A 43 -20.70 -11.75 -13.58
N HIS A 44 -19.76 -10.84 -13.27
CA HIS A 44 -19.50 -9.70 -14.15
C HIS A 44 -18.92 -10.17 -15.51
N PRO A 45 -19.45 -9.73 -16.66
CA PRO A 45 -19.05 -10.25 -17.97
C PRO A 45 -17.59 -10.01 -18.31
N ASN A 46 -17.00 -8.93 -17.77
CA ASN A 46 -15.60 -8.55 -17.97
C ASN A 46 -14.64 -9.13 -16.91
N GLY A 47 -15.15 -9.91 -15.95
CA GLY A 47 -14.37 -10.49 -14.86
C GLY A 47 -13.95 -11.92 -15.15
N ARG A 48 -12.69 -12.27 -14.89
CA ARG A 48 -12.19 -13.65 -14.96
C ARG A 48 -11.35 -13.96 -13.72
N ALA A 49 -11.61 -15.12 -13.13
CA ALA A 49 -10.85 -15.61 -11.99
C ALA A 49 -9.77 -16.57 -12.49
N GLU A 50 -8.55 -16.44 -11.96
CA GLU A 50 -7.40 -17.25 -12.34
C GLU A 50 -6.78 -17.87 -11.09
N LYS A 51 -6.49 -19.18 -11.15
CA LYS A 51 -5.67 -19.81 -10.11
C LYS A 51 -4.21 -19.48 -10.39
N LEU A 52 -3.53 -18.94 -9.37
CA LEU A 52 -2.11 -18.61 -9.45
C LEU A 52 -1.43 -18.84 -8.10
N ASP A 53 -0.39 -19.66 -8.10
CA ASP A 53 0.67 -19.56 -7.11
C ASP A 53 1.75 -18.62 -7.65
N VAL A 54 2.19 -17.64 -6.85
CA VAL A 54 3.17 -16.64 -7.31
C VAL A 54 4.56 -17.27 -7.53
N ASP A 55 4.82 -18.42 -6.90
CA ASP A 55 6.04 -19.19 -7.12
C ASP A 55 6.03 -19.95 -8.46
N ASP A 56 4.87 -20.12 -9.11
CA ASP A 56 4.75 -20.56 -10.49
C ASP A 56 5.08 -19.40 -11.45
N LYS A 57 6.38 -19.18 -11.64
CA LYS A 57 6.91 -18.11 -12.50
C LYS A 57 6.45 -18.24 -13.95
N SER A 58 6.21 -19.46 -14.45
CA SER A 58 5.77 -19.65 -15.83
C SER A 58 4.35 -19.12 -16.00
N ARG A 59 3.44 -19.51 -15.09
CA ARG A 59 2.07 -19.01 -15.11
C ARG A 59 1.99 -17.51 -14.81
N LEU A 60 2.79 -17.00 -13.88
CA LEU A 60 2.86 -15.57 -13.58
C LEU A 60 3.28 -14.76 -14.81
N LYS A 61 4.33 -15.20 -15.52
CA LYS A 61 4.78 -14.57 -16.78
C LYS A 61 3.71 -14.56 -17.85
N ASP A 62 3.05 -15.69 -18.07
CA ASP A 62 1.95 -15.81 -19.04
C ASP A 62 0.80 -14.84 -18.73
N LEU A 63 0.38 -14.75 -17.47
CA LEU A 63 -0.67 -13.81 -17.07
C LEU A 63 -0.26 -12.34 -17.28
N ILE A 64 0.97 -11.98 -16.91
CA ILE A 64 1.48 -10.61 -17.07
C ILE A 64 1.59 -10.25 -18.55
N GLU A 65 2.17 -11.11 -19.38
CA GLU A 65 2.32 -10.90 -20.82
C GLU A 65 0.98 -10.63 -21.52
N ASN A 66 -0.08 -11.32 -21.08
CA ASN A 66 -1.44 -11.22 -21.61
C ASN A 66 -2.27 -10.06 -21.00
N SER A 67 -1.66 -9.17 -20.22
CA SER A 67 -2.28 -7.98 -19.64
C SER A 67 -1.71 -6.68 -20.24
N ASP A 68 -2.40 -5.56 -20.04
CA ASP A 68 -1.88 -4.22 -20.34
C ASP A 68 -1.20 -3.60 -19.11
N ILE A 69 -1.75 -3.85 -17.92
CA ILE A 69 -1.26 -3.34 -16.64
C ILE A 69 -1.47 -4.39 -15.53
N VAL A 70 -0.54 -4.42 -14.59
CA VAL A 70 -0.53 -5.35 -13.45
C VAL A 70 -0.70 -4.58 -12.15
N ILE A 71 -1.67 -4.98 -11.33
CA ILE A 71 -1.87 -4.43 -9.99
C ILE A 71 -1.50 -5.52 -8.98
N SER A 72 -0.44 -5.29 -8.20
CA SER A 72 0.00 -6.23 -7.16
C SER A 72 -0.56 -5.85 -5.79
N LEU A 73 -1.55 -6.63 -5.34
CA LEU A 73 -2.09 -6.60 -3.98
C LEU A 73 -1.60 -7.81 -3.16
N LEU A 74 -0.46 -8.37 -3.56
CA LEU A 74 0.24 -9.46 -2.87
C LEU A 74 1.03 -8.92 -1.65
N PRO A 75 1.48 -9.79 -0.74
CA PRO A 75 2.50 -9.42 0.24
C PRO A 75 3.73 -8.79 -0.43
N TYR A 76 4.25 -7.72 0.17
CA TYR A 76 5.30 -6.87 -0.43
C TYR A 76 6.58 -7.63 -0.83
N ILE A 77 6.84 -8.79 -0.21
CA ILE A 77 7.99 -9.65 -0.53
C ILE A 77 7.98 -10.14 -1.99
N HIS A 78 6.81 -10.16 -2.65
CA HIS A 78 6.69 -10.63 -4.04
C HIS A 78 6.81 -9.50 -5.07
N HIS A 79 6.78 -8.23 -4.66
CA HIS A 79 6.72 -7.10 -5.58
C HIS A 79 7.93 -7.02 -6.51
N VAL A 80 9.14 -7.31 -6.02
CA VAL A 80 10.36 -7.30 -6.84
C VAL A 80 10.26 -8.33 -7.97
N THR A 81 9.79 -9.55 -7.69
CA THR A 81 9.61 -10.60 -8.70
C THR A 81 8.57 -10.21 -9.74
N VAL A 82 7.45 -9.61 -9.32
CA VAL A 82 6.42 -9.12 -10.25
C VAL A 82 6.97 -7.98 -11.11
N ALA A 83 7.69 -7.03 -10.51
CA ALA A 83 8.28 -5.89 -11.19
C ALA A 83 9.32 -6.31 -12.24
N ASP A 84 10.22 -7.24 -11.91
CA ASP A 84 11.19 -7.79 -12.88
C ASP A 84 10.49 -8.39 -14.11
N ILE A 85 9.40 -9.13 -13.91
CA ILE A 85 8.62 -9.71 -15.00
C ILE A 85 7.88 -8.63 -15.80
N CYS A 86 7.34 -7.61 -15.13
CA CYS A 86 6.71 -6.46 -15.78
C CYS A 86 7.71 -5.71 -16.66
N ILE A 87 8.94 -5.51 -16.19
CA ILE A 87 10.04 -4.92 -16.95
C ILE A 87 10.39 -5.79 -18.17
N GLU A 88 10.56 -7.11 -17.97
CA GLU A 88 10.84 -8.08 -19.05
C GLU A 88 9.76 -8.04 -20.16
N LYS A 89 8.49 -7.94 -19.75
CA LYS A 89 7.33 -7.98 -20.64
C LYS A 89 6.81 -6.61 -21.05
N LYS A 90 7.49 -5.53 -20.62
CA LYS A 90 7.12 -4.13 -20.85
C LYS A 90 5.66 -3.84 -20.49
N LYS A 91 5.27 -4.19 -19.26
CA LYS A 91 3.93 -3.95 -18.71
C LYS A 91 4.01 -2.97 -17.56
N ASP A 92 3.06 -2.05 -17.49
CA ASP A 92 2.96 -1.14 -16.35
C ASP A 92 2.55 -1.90 -15.09
N MET A 93 2.97 -1.41 -13.93
CA MET A 93 2.70 -2.01 -12.63
C MET A 93 2.23 -0.99 -11.60
N VAL A 94 1.27 -1.38 -10.76
CA VAL A 94 0.78 -0.59 -9.63
C VAL A 94 0.82 -1.41 -8.34
N THR A 95 1.26 -0.81 -7.23
CA THR A 95 1.16 -1.41 -5.89
C THR A 95 0.74 -0.37 -4.85
N THR A 96 0.15 -0.82 -3.74
CA THR A 96 -0.20 0.03 -2.59
C THR A 96 0.83 -0.09 -1.45
N SER A 97 2.06 -0.49 -1.76
CA SER A 97 3.12 -0.74 -0.77
C SER A 97 4.26 0.28 -0.92
N TYR A 98 4.99 0.49 0.18
CA TYR A 98 6.22 1.28 0.19
C TYR A 98 7.22 0.81 -0.87
N VAL A 99 8.00 1.75 -1.39
CA VAL A 99 9.18 1.47 -2.21
C VAL A 99 10.31 0.98 -1.31
N SER A 100 10.66 -0.30 -1.42
CA SER A 100 11.86 -0.85 -0.77
C SER A 100 13.12 -0.54 -1.57
N ASP A 101 14.31 -0.60 -0.96
CA ASP A 101 15.60 -0.41 -1.65
C ASP A 101 15.75 -1.29 -2.89
N LYS A 102 15.26 -2.54 -2.81
CA LYS A 102 15.26 -3.47 -3.95
C LYS A 102 14.32 -3.03 -5.07
N MET A 103 13.17 -2.46 -4.74
CA MET A 103 12.26 -1.88 -5.73
C MET A 103 12.86 -0.61 -6.35
N GLN A 104 13.46 0.26 -5.53
CA GLN A 104 14.14 1.47 -5.99
C GLN A 104 15.29 1.14 -6.97
N GLY A 105 16.04 0.07 -6.69
CA GLY A 105 17.10 -0.43 -7.57
C GLY A 105 16.64 -0.91 -8.96
N LEU A 106 15.33 -1.02 -9.21
CA LEU A 106 14.77 -1.35 -10.53
C LEU A 106 14.46 -0.12 -11.38
N ASN A 107 14.58 1.11 -10.84
CA ASN A 107 14.15 2.33 -11.51
C ASN A 107 14.75 2.50 -12.91
N GLU A 108 16.08 2.42 -13.05
CA GLU A 108 16.74 2.56 -14.35
C GLU A 108 16.26 1.53 -15.37
N LYS A 109 16.03 0.28 -14.94
CA LYS A 109 15.51 -0.77 -15.82
C LYS A 109 14.08 -0.48 -16.27
N ALA A 110 13.22 0.00 -15.36
CA ALA A 110 11.84 0.36 -15.68
C ALA A 110 11.78 1.55 -16.65
N VAL A 111 12.59 2.60 -16.42
CA VAL A 111 12.73 3.76 -17.32
C VAL A 111 13.22 3.32 -18.70
N ASN A 112 14.27 2.50 -18.77
CA ASN A 112 14.82 1.99 -20.03
C ASN A 112 13.83 1.06 -20.77
N ALA A 113 12.99 0.33 -20.04
CA ALA A 113 11.92 -0.48 -20.62
C ALA A 113 10.72 0.35 -21.10
N GLY A 114 10.63 1.63 -20.70
CA GLY A 114 9.56 2.54 -21.07
C GLY A 114 8.25 2.25 -20.35
N ILE A 115 8.29 1.74 -19.12
CA ILE A 115 7.10 1.41 -18.31
C ILE A 115 7.02 2.23 -17.04
N ILE A 116 5.81 2.33 -16.49
CA ILE A 116 5.55 2.95 -15.19
C ILE A 116 5.40 1.84 -14.14
N ILE A 117 6.13 1.99 -13.03
CA ILE A 117 5.91 1.22 -11.80
C ILE A 117 5.48 2.22 -10.72
N LEU A 118 4.19 2.29 -10.45
CA LEU A 118 3.60 3.18 -9.46
C LEU A 118 3.41 2.47 -8.13
N ASN A 119 4.11 2.93 -7.10
CA ASN A 119 4.00 2.42 -5.74
C ASN A 119 3.20 3.39 -4.87
N GLU A 120 3.06 3.08 -3.58
CA GLU A 120 2.61 4.05 -2.57
C GLU A 120 1.28 4.75 -2.91
N ILE A 121 0.32 4.03 -3.52
CA ILE A 121 -0.98 4.58 -3.93
C ILE A 121 -2.18 3.93 -3.21
N GLY A 122 -2.02 3.71 -1.91
CA GLY A 122 -3.06 3.20 -1.01
C GLY A 122 -3.67 4.30 -0.14
N LEU A 123 -3.89 3.98 1.15
CA LEU A 123 -4.29 4.94 2.18
C LEU A 123 -3.05 5.58 2.83
N ASP A 124 -2.21 4.72 3.41
CA ASP A 124 -0.93 5.04 4.04
C ASP A 124 0.00 3.83 3.77
N PRO A 125 0.91 3.91 2.79
CA PRO A 125 1.22 5.10 1.96
C PRO A 125 0.25 5.30 0.78
N GLY A 126 -0.13 6.55 0.52
CA GLY A 126 -0.91 7.03 -0.64
C GLY A 126 -1.68 8.33 -0.39
N ILE A 127 -2.90 8.23 0.15
CA ILE A 127 -3.73 9.41 0.44
C ILE A 127 -3.03 10.37 1.40
N ASP A 128 -2.26 9.85 2.36
CA ASP A 128 -1.42 10.65 3.25
C ASP A 128 -0.41 11.49 2.46
N HIS A 129 0.29 10.93 1.46
CA HIS A 129 1.23 11.67 0.61
C HIS A 129 0.53 12.76 -0.20
N MET A 130 -0.57 12.41 -0.86
CA MET A 130 -1.32 13.36 -1.68
C MET A 130 -1.86 14.52 -0.85
N SER A 131 -2.33 14.25 0.37
CA SER A 131 -2.86 15.26 1.28
C SER A 131 -1.73 16.12 1.87
N ALA A 132 -0.61 15.51 2.25
CA ALA A 132 0.57 16.21 2.76
C ALA A 132 1.14 17.17 1.72
N MET A 133 1.39 16.70 0.50
CA MET A 133 1.97 17.53 -0.57
C MET A 133 1.05 18.67 -0.96
N LYS A 134 -0.28 18.46 -1.00
CA LYS A 134 -1.23 19.55 -1.24
C LYS A 134 -1.09 20.68 -0.22
N ILE A 135 -0.92 20.36 1.06
CA ILE A 135 -0.74 21.35 2.13
C ILE A 135 0.65 22.01 2.03
N ILE A 136 1.70 21.20 1.85
CA ILE A 136 3.08 21.68 1.75
C ILE A 136 3.25 22.64 0.56
N ASP A 137 2.77 22.26 -0.62
CA ASP A 137 2.83 23.09 -1.82
C ASP A 137 2.02 24.37 -1.65
N SER A 138 0.84 24.29 -1.02
CA SER A 138 0.05 25.48 -0.72
C SER A 138 0.81 26.46 0.17
N VAL A 139 1.46 25.99 1.24
CA VAL A 139 2.26 26.85 2.13
C VAL A 139 3.45 27.45 1.38
N LYS A 140 4.20 26.64 0.62
CA LYS A 140 5.36 27.10 -0.16
C LYS A 140 4.97 28.14 -1.22
N ASN A 141 3.88 27.91 -1.94
CA ASN A 141 3.37 28.82 -2.99
C ASN A 141 2.91 30.17 -2.42
N ASN A 142 2.56 30.23 -1.14
CA ASN A 142 2.23 31.46 -0.42
C ASN A 142 3.44 32.09 0.31
N GLY A 143 4.67 31.64 0.02
CA GLY A 143 5.91 32.16 0.62
C GLY A 143 6.13 31.71 2.07
N GLY A 144 5.35 30.76 2.56
CA GLY A 144 5.49 30.18 3.90
C GLY A 144 6.61 29.14 3.98
N LYS A 145 6.90 28.69 5.20
CA LYS A 145 7.85 27.62 5.49
C LYS A 145 7.21 26.58 6.40
N ILE A 146 7.47 25.30 6.13
CA ILE A 146 7.08 24.21 7.01
C ILE A 146 8.09 24.16 8.16
N THR A 147 7.64 24.48 9.37
CA THR A 147 8.46 24.43 10.60
C THR A 147 8.28 23.12 11.37
N SER A 148 7.15 22.44 11.17
CA SER A 148 6.84 21.14 11.74
C SER A 148 5.82 20.41 10.86
N PHE A 149 5.91 19.09 10.82
CA PHE A 149 4.98 18.22 10.11
C PHE A 149 4.76 16.95 10.94
N CYS A 150 3.50 16.63 11.22
CA CYS A 150 3.10 15.39 11.88
C CYS A 150 1.93 14.78 11.09
N SER A 151 2.03 13.50 10.78
CA SER A 151 0.98 12.73 10.11
C SER A 151 0.68 11.48 10.92
N TYR A 152 -0.61 11.28 11.23
CA TYR A 152 -1.10 10.13 11.97
C TYR A 152 -2.20 9.45 11.16
N CYS A 153 -2.16 8.12 11.08
CA CYS A 153 -3.14 7.30 10.38
C CYS A 153 -3.50 6.09 11.24
N GLY A 154 -4.78 5.72 11.27
CA GLY A 154 -5.27 4.59 12.04
C GLY A 154 -6.43 3.88 11.34
N GLY A 155 -6.25 2.59 11.05
CA GLY A 155 -7.32 1.70 10.60
C GLY A 155 -7.90 0.92 11.78
N LEU A 156 -8.84 1.54 12.49
CA LEU A 156 -9.42 1.04 13.74
C LEU A 156 -10.90 0.63 13.56
N PRO A 157 -11.45 -0.25 14.42
CA PRO A 157 -12.89 -0.44 14.48
C PRO A 157 -13.60 0.87 14.86
N SER A 158 -14.85 1.05 14.43
CA SER A 158 -15.69 2.13 14.94
C SER A 158 -15.87 1.99 16.47
N PRO A 159 -16.20 3.08 17.20
CA PRO A 159 -16.42 3.00 18.64
C PRO A 159 -17.41 1.91 19.06
N GLU A 160 -18.52 1.77 18.33
CA GLU A 160 -19.54 0.73 18.57
C GLU A 160 -19.00 -0.69 18.29
N ALA A 161 -18.06 -0.84 17.36
CA ALA A 161 -17.44 -2.12 17.03
C ALA A 161 -16.21 -2.41 17.89
N ASN A 162 -15.78 -1.50 18.76
CA ASN A 162 -14.64 -1.69 19.64
C ASN A 162 -15.03 -2.53 20.88
N THR A 163 -15.17 -3.83 20.66
CA THR A 163 -15.79 -4.76 21.62
C THR A 163 -14.82 -5.85 22.11
N ASN A 164 -13.51 -5.62 22.07
CA ASN A 164 -12.53 -6.61 22.49
C ASN A 164 -11.34 -5.97 23.22
N PRO A 165 -10.56 -6.74 24.01
CA PRO A 165 -9.49 -6.20 24.86
C PRO A 165 -8.37 -5.47 24.12
N PHE A 166 -8.17 -5.73 22.82
CA PHE A 166 -7.11 -5.12 22.04
C PHE A 166 -7.49 -3.77 21.44
N GLY A 167 -8.75 -3.34 21.52
CA GLY A 167 -9.16 -2.13 20.83
C GLY A 167 -9.20 -2.26 19.30
N TYR A 168 -8.98 -3.46 18.75
CA TYR A 168 -8.55 -3.65 17.36
C TYR A 168 -9.28 -4.80 16.64
N LYS A 169 -9.52 -4.65 15.33
CA LYS A 169 -10.06 -5.69 14.45
C LYS A 169 -9.33 -5.63 13.11
N PHE A 170 -8.94 -6.79 12.56
CA PHE A 170 -8.19 -6.84 11.30
C PHE A 170 -9.05 -6.41 10.10
N SER A 171 -8.72 -5.26 9.52
CA SER A 171 -9.29 -4.76 8.26
C SER A 171 -8.33 -4.93 7.07
N TRP A 172 -7.08 -5.31 7.34
CA TRP A 172 -6.02 -5.60 6.37
C TRP A 172 -5.16 -6.78 6.87
N SER A 173 -4.03 -7.05 6.21
CA SER A 173 -3.19 -8.24 6.47
C SER A 173 -2.81 -8.41 7.95
N PRO A 174 -3.28 -9.45 8.67
CA PRO A 174 -2.93 -9.66 10.08
C PRO A 174 -1.43 -9.84 10.32
N LYS A 175 -0.75 -10.56 9.41
CA LYS A 175 0.71 -10.69 9.42
C LYS A 175 1.38 -9.33 9.27
N GLY A 176 0.82 -8.45 8.44
CA GLY A 176 1.31 -7.08 8.26
C GLY A 176 1.21 -6.26 9.54
N VAL A 177 0.08 -6.33 10.25
CA VAL A 177 -0.12 -5.66 11.56
C VAL A 177 0.95 -6.10 12.55
N VAL A 178 1.12 -7.41 12.73
CA VAL A 178 2.08 -7.96 13.72
C VAL A 178 3.54 -7.65 13.34
N LEU A 179 3.87 -7.62 12.05
CA LEU A 179 5.21 -7.21 11.61
C LEU A 179 5.45 -5.71 11.79
N ALA A 180 4.41 -4.88 11.63
CA ALA A 180 4.54 -3.44 11.84
C ALA A 180 4.93 -3.11 13.28
N ALA A 181 4.43 -3.89 14.25
CA ALA A 181 4.78 -3.81 15.66
C ALA A 181 6.24 -4.20 15.99
N LYS A 182 7.02 -4.66 15.01
CA LYS A 182 8.45 -5.00 15.16
C LYS A 182 9.39 -4.04 14.44
N ASN A 183 8.86 -2.95 13.88
CA ASN A 183 9.70 -1.95 13.23
C ASN A 183 10.39 -1.09 14.31
N ASN A 184 11.62 -0.67 14.04
CA ASN A 184 12.17 0.52 14.68
C ASN A 184 11.46 1.76 14.13
N ALA A 185 11.53 2.87 14.87
CA ALA A 185 11.11 4.16 14.37
C ALA A 185 12.22 5.21 14.48
N LYS A 186 12.21 6.16 13.55
CA LYS A 186 13.12 7.31 13.54
C LYS A 186 12.38 8.53 13.05
N TYR A 187 12.49 9.65 13.74
CA TYR A 187 11.83 10.91 13.37
C TYR A 187 12.61 12.12 13.88
N LEU A 188 12.19 13.32 13.48
CA LEU A 188 12.81 14.58 13.92
C LEU A 188 11.89 15.26 14.95
N LYS A 189 12.45 15.67 16.09
CA LYS A 189 11.76 16.48 17.11
C LYS A 189 12.67 17.61 17.56
N ASP A 190 12.20 18.85 17.47
CA ASP A 190 12.94 20.06 17.84
C ASP A 190 14.35 20.13 17.19
N GLY A 191 14.44 19.73 15.92
CA GLY A 191 15.68 19.71 15.14
C GLY A 191 16.65 18.56 15.49
N LYS A 192 16.26 17.62 16.36
CA LYS A 192 17.08 16.46 16.74
C LYS A 192 16.46 15.17 16.25
N GLU A 193 17.30 14.26 15.78
CA GLU A 193 16.86 12.91 15.45
C GLU A 193 16.54 12.14 16.74
N VAL A 194 15.38 11.50 16.74
CA VAL A 194 14.94 10.57 17.78
C VAL A 194 14.85 9.19 17.16
N PHE A 195 15.52 8.22 17.77
CA PHE A 195 15.46 6.81 17.40
C PHE A 195 14.73 6.02 18.49
N VAL A 196 13.77 5.20 18.09
CA VAL A 196 12.99 4.34 18.98
C VAL A 196 13.19 2.89 18.53
N PRO A 197 13.86 2.05 19.32
CA PRO A 197 14.04 0.64 18.99
C PRO A 197 12.71 -0.11 19.14
N SER A 198 12.57 -1.20 18.38
CA SER A 198 11.31 -1.96 18.27
C SER A 198 10.72 -2.42 19.60
N GLU A 199 11.58 -2.81 20.55
CA GLU A 199 11.21 -3.25 21.89
C GLU A 199 10.53 -2.17 22.72
N ASN A 200 10.80 -0.89 22.43
CA ASN A 200 10.26 0.26 23.15
C ASN A 200 9.17 0.99 22.34
N LEU A 201 8.77 0.45 21.20
CA LEU A 201 7.87 1.14 20.25
C LEU A 201 6.53 1.54 20.90
N PHE A 202 6.06 0.73 21.86
CA PHE A 202 4.79 0.92 22.56
C PHE A 202 4.96 1.37 24.03
N ASP A 203 6.19 1.63 24.48
CA ASP A 203 6.46 2.00 25.87
C ASP A 203 6.13 3.49 26.16
N ASP A 204 6.21 4.34 25.14
CA ASP A 204 5.98 5.79 25.24
C ASP A 204 4.98 6.26 24.17
N CYS A 205 3.75 5.75 24.25
CA CYS A 205 2.66 6.19 23.39
C CYS A 205 2.22 7.62 23.74
N SER A 206 2.03 8.45 22.72
CA SER A 206 1.49 9.80 22.88
C SER A 206 -0.03 9.80 22.69
N ILE A 207 -0.75 10.52 23.54
CA ILE A 207 -2.20 10.71 23.39
C ILE A 207 -2.46 11.92 22.49
N ILE A 208 -3.27 11.72 21.46
CA ILE A 208 -3.83 12.81 20.65
C ILE A 208 -5.35 12.86 20.82
N ASN A 209 -5.89 14.06 21.00
CA ASN A 209 -7.34 14.26 20.97
C ASN A 209 -7.76 14.64 19.54
N ILE A 210 -8.64 13.85 18.94
CA ILE A 210 -9.26 14.18 17.66
C ILE A 210 -10.66 14.75 17.95
N PRO A 211 -10.96 16.00 17.55
CA PRO A 211 -12.27 16.60 17.78
C PRO A 211 -13.38 15.68 17.29
N SER A 212 -14.45 15.54 18.08
CA SER A 212 -15.60 14.64 17.88
C SER A 212 -15.33 13.12 17.95
N LEU A 213 -14.07 12.67 17.96
CA LEU A 213 -13.72 11.25 18.01
C LEU A 213 -13.08 10.82 19.34
N GLY A 214 -12.50 11.75 20.10
CA GLY A 214 -11.93 11.50 21.42
C GLY A 214 -10.42 11.26 21.39
N ASP A 215 -9.92 10.57 22.41
CA ASP A 215 -8.49 10.33 22.62
C ASP A 215 -8.01 9.07 21.91
N PHE A 216 -6.84 9.17 21.28
CA PHE A 216 -6.17 8.07 20.60
C PHE A 216 -4.72 7.96 21.06
N GLU A 217 -4.27 6.72 21.27
CA GLU A 217 -2.87 6.41 21.45
C GLU A 217 -2.15 6.37 20.10
N THR A 218 -0.98 6.99 20.05
CA THR A 218 -0.13 7.08 18.86
C THR A 218 1.30 6.67 19.18
N TYR A 219 1.96 6.10 18.19
CA TYR A 219 3.36 5.71 18.24
C TYR A 219 4.02 6.05 16.89
N PRO A 220 5.34 6.31 16.86
CA PRO A 220 6.03 6.66 15.62
C PRO A 220 6.11 5.46 14.67
N ASN A 221 5.96 5.70 13.36
CA ASN A 221 5.91 4.64 12.35
C ASN A 221 7.15 4.70 11.43
N ARG A 222 7.98 3.64 11.45
CA ARG A 222 9.18 3.50 10.60
C ARG A 222 10.09 4.74 10.66
N ASP A 223 10.84 4.98 9.60
CA ASP A 223 11.70 6.14 9.46
C ASP A 223 10.97 7.26 8.72
N SER A 224 10.70 8.35 9.45
CA SER A 224 10.12 9.59 8.92
C SER A 224 11.18 10.56 8.40
N THR A 225 12.47 10.35 8.67
CA THR A 225 13.54 11.29 8.29
C THR A 225 13.70 11.48 6.77
N PRO A 226 13.48 10.47 5.90
CA PRO A 226 13.54 10.69 4.46
C PRO A 226 12.50 11.67 3.90
N TYR A 227 11.40 11.94 4.63
CA TYR A 227 10.38 12.90 4.19
C TYR A 227 10.84 14.37 4.31
N ILE A 228 12.02 14.65 4.90
CA ILE A 228 12.60 16.00 4.91
C ILE A 228 13.01 16.43 3.49
N GLU A 229 13.48 15.47 2.69
CA GLU A 229 14.01 15.71 1.34
C GLU A 229 12.95 15.57 0.23
N LYS A 230 11.80 14.96 0.55
CA LYS A 230 10.66 14.78 -0.38
C LYS A 230 9.79 16.04 -0.43
#